data_AF-A0A3M7AU14-F1
#
_entry.id   AF-A0A3M7AU14-F1
#
_cell.length_a   1.000
_cell.length_b   1.000
_cell.length_c   1.000
_cell.angle_alpha   90.00
_cell.angle_beta   90.00
_cell.angle_gamma   90.00
#
_symmetry.space_group_name_H-M   'P 1'
#
loop_
_entity.id
_entity.type
_entity.pdbx_description
1 polymer ?
#
loop_
_entity_poly.entity_id
_entity_poly.type
_entity_poly.pdbx_seq_one_letter_code
_entity_poly.pdbx_strand_id
1 'polypeptide(L)'
;MSTVLRRLRGGNLEVFKFGMYIMFPIGIMYYFGTNLDSRFSVPDFWPKEGQTHTIPFEKEDIQEELERLKQRRLQNRAKRLALQSEGVNTEHTEHRVEEARNPRPDILETVKVEEPEKAAMTRESGKGWLSWLR
;
A
#
# COMPACT_ATOMS: atom_id res chain seq x y z
N MET A 1 -12.88 51.52 -5.81
CA MET A 1 -13.43 50.14 -5.86
C MET A 1 -13.76 49.82 -7.32
N SER A 2 -13.01 48.91 -7.95
CA SER A 2 -12.95 48.74 -9.40
C SER A 2 -14.31 48.40 -10.04
N THR A 3 -14.59 49.03 -11.18
CA THR A 3 -15.81 48.85 -12.01
C THR A 3 -16.01 47.40 -12.46
N VAL A 4 -14.92 46.63 -12.55
CA VAL A 4 -14.88 45.19 -12.87
C VAL A 4 -15.63 44.35 -11.83
N LEU A 5 -15.46 44.65 -10.53
CA LEU A 5 -16.12 43.92 -9.44
C LEU A 5 -17.64 44.09 -9.44
N ARG A 6 -18.14 45.24 -9.94
CA ARG A 6 -19.58 45.54 -10.00
C ARG A 6 -20.29 44.75 -11.10
N ARG A 7 -19.56 44.38 -12.16
CA ARG A 7 -20.07 43.63 -13.32
C ARG A 7 -20.14 42.12 -13.08
N LEU A 8 -19.38 41.63 -12.10
CA LEU A 8 -19.35 40.23 -11.65
C LEU A 8 -20.35 39.94 -10.51
N ARG A 9 -21.31 40.83 -10.24
CA ARG A 9 -22.36 40.65 -9.21
C ARG A 9 -23.68 40.23 -9.86
N GLY A 10 -24.41 39.30 -9.23
CA GLY A 10 -25.67 38.75 -9.77
C GLY A 10 -25.44 37.58 -10.72
N GLY A 11 -26.31 37.38 -11.71
CA GLY A 11 -26.28 36.21 -12.62
C GLY A 11 -24.95 35.99 -13.37
N ASN A 12 -24.15 37.03 -13.61
CA ASN A 12 -22.81 36.88 -14.19
C ASN A 12 -21.85 36.07 -13.31
N LEU A 13 -22.07 36.05 -11.98
CA LEU A 13 -21.31 35.22 -11.06
C LEU A 13 -21.69 33.74 -11.18
N GLU A 14 -22.96 33.45 -11.46
CA GLU A 14 -23.45 32.08 -11.66
C GLU A 14 -22.90 31.49 -12.96
N VAL A 15 -22.84 32.28 -14.02
CA VAL A 15 -22.19 31.87 -15.29
C VAL A 15 -20.69 31.61 -15.09
N PHE A 16 -20.00 32.44 -14.30
CA PHE A 16 -18.59 32.19 -13.96
C PHE A 16 -18.40 30.90 -13.14
N LYS A 17 -19.25 30.67 -12.13
CA LYS A 17 -19.23 29.44 -11.33
C LYS A 17 -19.50 28.21 -12.21
N PHE A 18 -20.49 28.30 -13.09
CA PHE A 18 -20.84 27.25 -14.03
C PHE A 18 -19.69 26.95 -15.00
N GLY A 19 -19.08 27.98 -15.58
CA GLY A 19 -17.90 27.86 -16.42
C GLY A 19 -16.73 27.20 -15.67
N MET A 20 -16.48 27.60 -14.42
CA MET A 20 -15.45 26.98 -13.58
C MET A 20 -15.76 25.50 -13.29
N TYR A 21 -17.02 25.16 -12.98
CA TYR A 21 -17.42 23.77 -12.73
C TYR A 21 -17.31 22.85 -13.95
N ILE A 22 -17.38 23.40 -15.17
CA ILE A 22 -17.15 22.64 -16.40
C ILE A 22 -15.65 22.60 -16.74
N MET A 23 -14.96 23.73 -16.64
CA MET A 23 -13.54 23.84 -17.00
C MET A 23 -12.62 23.09 -16.04
N PHE A 24 -12.95 23.06 -14.74
CA PHE A 24 -12.15 22.39 -13.73
C PHE A 24 -12.03 20.86 -13.97
N PRO A 25 -13.13 20.09 -14.11
CA PRO A 25 -13.03 18.65 -14.36
C PRO A 25 -12.45 18.36 -15.75
N ILE A 26 -12.81 19.13 -16.78
CA ILE A 26 -12.25 18.94 -18.12
C ILE A 26 -10.75 19.22 -18.13
N GLY A 27 -10.29 20.27 -17.47
CA GLY A 27 -8.87 20.63 -17.38
C GLY A 27 -8.05 19.59 -16.60
N ILE A 28 -8.55 19.14 -15.45
CA ILE A 28 -7.92 18.07 -14.67
C ILE A 28 -7.86 16.78 -15.48
N MET A 29 -8.95 16.42 -16.16
CA MET A 29 -9.00 15.23 -17.01
C MET A 29 -8.11 15.34 -18.24
N TYR A 30 -7.95 16.53 -18.83
CA TYR A 30 -7.02 16.74 -19.94
C TYR A 30 -5.57 16.61 -19.50
N TYR A 31 -5.22 17.22 -18.35
CA TYR A 31 -3.86 17.21 -17.81
C TYR A 31 -3.44 15.83 -17.29
N PHE A 32 -4.29 15.17 -16.51
CA PHE A 32 -3.98 13.85 -15.94
C PHE A 32 -4.46 12.69 -16.80
N GLY A 33 -5.61 12.79 -17.45
CA GLY A 33 -6.27 11.66 -18.13
C GLY A 33 -5.64 11.22 -19.44
N THR A 34 -4.82 12.06 -20.09
CA THR A 34 -4.12 11.69 -21.34
C THR A 34 -2.75 11.04 -21.11
N ASN A 35 -2.22 11.09 -19.88
CA ASN A 35 -0.85 10.69 -19.57
C ASN A 35 -0.75 9.91 -18.23
N LEU A 36 -1.77 9.13 -17.89
CA LEU A 36 -1.78 8.33 -16.66
C LEU A 36 -0.68 7.28 -16.67
N ASP A 37 -0.48 6.61 -17.80
CA ASP A 37 0.43 5.46 -17.90
C ASP A 37 1.88 5.86 -17.57
N SER A 38 2.44 6.89 -18.22
CA SER A 38 3.82 7.33 -17.94
C SER A 38 4.01 8.08 -16.61
N ARG A 39 2.93 8.52 -15.94
CA ARG A 39 3.01 9.22 -14.65
C ARG A 39 2.81 8.29 -13.45
N PHE A 40 2.08 7.20 -13.64
CA PHE A 40 1.74 6.23 -12.60
C PHE A 40 2.33 4.83 -12.85
N SER A 41 3.05 4.60 -13.95
CA SER A 41 3.80 3.36 -14.14
C SER A 41 4.96 3.29 -13.13
N VAL A 42 4.97 2.26 -12.29
CA VAL A 42 6.11 1.93 -11.47
C VAL A 42 7.07 1.09 -12.31
N PRO A 43 8.26 1.60 -12.68
CA PRO A 43 9.26 0.79 -13.36
C PRO A 43 9.68 -0.37 -12.44
N ASP A 44 9.86 -1.56 -13.00
CA ASP A 44 10.21 -2.77 -12.26
C ASP A 44 9.19 -3.21 -11.19
N PHE A 45 7.89 -2.93 -11.41
CA PHE A 45 6.83 -3.39 -10.49
C PHE A 45 6.81 -4.92 -10.30
N TRP A 46 7.06 -5.68 -11.37
CA TRP A 46 7.11 -7.14 -11.31
C TRP A 46 8.55 -7.62 -11.03
N PRO A 47 8.73 -8.60 -10.13
CA PRO A 47 10.02 -9.25 -9.94
C PRO A 47 10.55 -9.76 -11.28
N LYS A 48 11.76 -9.35 -11.65
CA LYS A 48 12.40 -9.76 -12.90
C LYS A 48 12.53 -11.29 -12.92
N GLU A 49 12.42 -11.90 -14.11
CA GLU A 49 12.41 -13.36 -14.29
C GLU A 49 13.62 -14.06 -13.63
N GLY A 50 14.78 -13.37 -13.54
CA GLY A 50 15.98 -13.88 -12.87
C GLY A 50 16.04 -13.73 -11.33
N GLN A 51 15.06 -13.08 -10.70
CA GLN A 51 14.96 -13.00 -9.23
C GLN A 51 14.04 -14.09 -8.64
N THR A 52 13.31 -14.80 -9.48
CA THR A 52 12.44 -15.89 -9.04
C THR A 52 13.24 -17.20 -9.03
N HIS A 53 13.13 -17.98 -7.95
CA HIS A 53 13.69 -19.32 -7.93
C HIS A 53 13.01 -20.19 -8.99
N THR A 54 13.77 -20.64 -9.99
CA THR A 54 13.27 -21.59 -10.99
C THR A 54 13.05 -22.95 -10.35
N ILE A 55 11.85 -23.49 -10.51
CA ILE A 55 11.53 -24.85 -10.05
C ILE A 55 12.20 -25.84 -11.00
N PRO A 56 12.90 -26.88 -10.51
CA PRO A 56 13.48 -27.90 -11.37
C PRO A 56 12.38 -28.63 -12.16
N PHE A 57 12.59 -28.81 -13.46
CA PHE A 57 11.60 -29.43 -14.36
C PHE A 57 11.90 -30.91 -14.64
N GLU A 58 13.16 -31.34 -14.52
CA GLU A 58 13.58 -32.72 -14.74
C GLU A 58 13.27 -33.61 -13.53
N LYS A 59 12.94 -34.88 -13.78
CA LYS A 59 12.48 -35.80 -12.73
C LYS A 59 13.56 -36.14 -11.71
N GLU A 60 14.80 -36.20 -12.16
CA GLU A 60 15.99 -36.49 -11.35
C GLU A 60 16.25 -35.31 -10.40
N ASP A 61 16.27 -34.09 -10.92
CA ASP A 61 16.44 -32.85 -10.15
C ASP A 61 15.33 -32.67 -9.10
N ILE A 62 14.09 -33.00 -9.47
CA ILE A 62 12.95 -32.97 -8.53
C ILE A 62 13.17 -33.94 -7.36
N GLN A 63 13.68 -35.14 -7.63
CA GLN A 63 13.93 -36.14 -6.58
C GLN A 63 15.05 -35.69 -5.64
N GLU A 64 16.16 -35.18 -6.20
CA GLU A 64 17.27 -34.66 -5.42
C GLU A 64 16.83 -33.48 -4.53
N GLU A 65 16.09 -32.52 -5.09
CA GLU A 65 15.57 -31.38 -4.34
C GLU A 65 14.56 -31.84 -3.27
N LEU A 66 13.73 -32.85 -3.56
CA LEU A 66 12.81 -33.44 -2.58
C LEU A 66 13.54 -34.13 -1.43
N GLU A 67 14.63 -34.85 -1.70
CA GLU A 67 15.48 -35.46 -0.68
C GLU A 67 16.16 -34.40 0.19
N ARG A 68 16.72 -33.35 -0.43
CA ARG A 68 17.28 -32.18 0.26
C ARG A 68 16.25 -31.55 1.20
N LEU A 69 15.02 -31.35 0.74
CA LEU A 69 13.93 -30.78 1.53
C LEU A 69 13.50 -31.71 2.68
N LYS A 70 13.44 -33.02 2.46
CA LYS A 70 13.15 -34.02 3.52
C LYS A 70 14.22 -33.99 4.60
N GLN A 71 15.50 -33.97 4.23
CA GLN A 71 16.62 -33.88 5.16
C GLN A 71 16.56 -32.57 5.97
N ARG A 72 16.32 -31.42 5.31
CA ARG A 72 16.17 -30.13 5.99
C ARG A 72 15.01 -30.12 6.99
N ARG A 73 13.87 -30.74 6.64
CA ARG A 73 12.72 -30.89 7.54
C ARG A 73 13.05 -31.75 8.77
N LEU A 74 13.73 -32.88 8.57
CA LEU A 74 14.15 -33.77 9.66
C LEU A 74 15.12 -33.07 10.61
N GLN A 75 16.11 -32.35 10.06
CA GLN A 75 17.06 -31.56 10.86
C GLN A 75 16.36 -30.46 11.67
N ASN A 76 15.45 -29.69 11.05
CA ASN A 76 14.71 -28.66 11.75
C ASN A 76 13.81 -29.25 12.85
N ARG A 77 13.18 -30.40 12.59
CA ARG A 77 12.40 -31.13 13.60
C ARG A 77 13.27 -31.59 14.77
N ALA A 78 14.44 -32.16 14.49
CA ALA A 78 15.38 -32.59 15.52
C ALA A 78 15.86 -31.40 16.37
N LYS A 79 16.18 -30.27 15.75
CA LYS A 79 16.55 -29.02 16.45
C LYS A 79 15.42 -28.53 17.36
N ARG A 80 14.17 -28.51 16.87
CA ARG A 80 13.00 -28.11 17.68
C ARG A 80 12.80 -29.04 18.88
N LEU A 81 12.94 -30.35 18.70
CA LEU A 81 12.81 -31.32 19.79
C LEU A 81 13.94 -31.18 20.83
N ALA A 82 15.18 -30.93 20.39
CA ALA A 82 16.31 -30.67 21.28
C ALA A 82 16.09 -29.40 22.13
N LEU A 83 15.68 -28.29 21.50
CA LEU A 83 15.39 -27.03 22.19
C LEU A 83 14.21 -27.16 23.17
N GLN A 84 13.17 -27.92 22.80
CA GLN A 84 12.06 -28.22 23.71
C GLN A 84 12.50 -29.07 24.90
N SER A 85 13.41 -30.04 24.70
CA SER A 85 13.95 -30.85 25.79
C SER A 85 14.84 -30.04 26.76
N GLU A 86 15.47 -28.97 26.27
CA GLU A 86 16.24 -28.02 27.07
C GLU A 86 15.37 -26.94 27.74
N GLY A 87 14.04 -27.00 27.58
CA GLY A 87 13.09 -26.07 28.23
C GLY A 87 13.05 -24.67 27.60
N VAL A 88 13.60 -24.49 26.40
CA VAL A 88 13.63 -23.19 25.70
C VAL A 88 12.30 -23.01 24.93
N ASN A 89 11.51 -22.00 25.31
CA ASN A 89 10.31 -21.60 24.56
C ASN A 89 10.71 -20.99 23.20
N THR A 90 10.61 -21.77 22.12
CA THR A 90 11.11 -21.46 20.77
C THR A 90 10.24 -20.52 19.93
N GLU A 91 8.95 -20.36 20.22
CA GLU A 91 8.00 -19.71 19.28
C GLU A 91 8.26 -18.21 19.08
N HIS A 92 8.74 -17.50 20.10
CA HIS A 92 8.93 -16.05 20.01
C HIS A 92 10.31 -15.64 19.45
N THR A 93 11.27 -16.55 19.48
CA THR A 93 12.66 -16.27 19.10
C THR A 93 12.86 -16.42 17.59
N GLU A 94 12.20 -17.40 16.95
CA GLU A 94 12.36 -17.69 15.52
C GLU A 94 11.84 -16.55 14.63
N HIS A 95 10.65 -16.00 14.92
CA HIS A 95 10.08 -14.87 14.17
C HIS A 95 10.97 -13.62 14.22
N ARG A 96 11.56 -13.31 15.37
CA ARG A 96 12.44 -12.14 15.54
C ARG A 96 13.77 -12.30 14.80
N VAL A 97 14.30 -13.53 14.75
CA VAL A 97 15.55 -13.84 14.03
C VAL A 97 15.32 -13.88 12.52
N GLU A 98 14.17 -14.39 12.05
CA GLU A 98 13.79 -14.34 10.64
C GLU A 98 13.57 -12.91 10.13
N GLU A 99 12.93 -12.06 10.94
CA GLU A 99 12.72 -10.64 10.65
C GLU A 99 14.04 -9.85 10.61
N ALA A 100 15.02 -10.19 11.47
CA ALA A 100 16.36 -9.60 11.41
C ALA A 100 17.19 -10.08 10.21
N ARG A 101 16.94 -11.28 9.69
CA ARG A 101 17.68 -11.87 8.56
C ARG A 101 17.15 -11.42 7.21
N ASN A 102 15.85 -11.17 7.10
CA ASN A 102 15.22 -10.65 5.90
C ASN A 102 14.29 -9.49 6.28
N PRO A 103 14.81 -8.26 6.38
CA PRO A 103 13.97 -7.10 6.70
C PRO A 103 12.89 -6.97 5.64
N ARG A 104 11.64 -6.79 6.07
CA ARG A 104 10.52 -6.56 5.14
C ARG A 104 10.84 -5.33 4.29
N PRO A 105 10.60 -5.36 2.97
CA PRO A 105 10.79 -4.17 2.14
C PRO A 105 9.86 -3.04 2.63
N ASP A 106 10.40 -1.84 2.78
CA ASP A 106 9.74 -0.61 3.28
C ASP A 106 8.41 -0.26 2.57
N ILE A 107 8.17 -0.87 1.40
CA ILE A 107 6.94 -0.74 0.61
C ILE A 107 5.70 -1.07 1.46
N LEU A 108 5.78 -2.02 2.39
CA LEU A 108 4.64 -2.40 3.25
C LEU A 108 4.38 -1.42 4.40
N GLU A 109 5.34 -0.58 4.78
CA GLU A 109 5.13 0.47 5.79
C GLU A 109 4.26 1.60 5.25
N THR A 110 4.38 1.89 3.95
CA THR A 110 3.56 2.91 3.27
C THR A 110 2.06 2.57 3.19
N VAL A 111 1.70 1.29 3.39
CA VAL A 111 0.32 0.79 3.36
C VAL A 111 -0.24 0.60 4.77
N LYS A 112 0.51 0.94 5.83
CA LYS A 112 -0.03 0.92 7.18
C LYS A 112 -1.07 2.03 7.32
N VAL A 113 -2.33 1.63 7.23
CA VAL A 113 -3.50 2.47 7.49
C VAL A 113 -3.30 3.11 8.87
N GLU A 114 -3.17 4.44 8.90
CA GLU A 114 -3.18 5.18 10.15
C GLU A 114 -4.51 4.91 10.87
N GLU A 115 -4.45 4.24 12.02
CA GLU A 115 -5.62 3.98 12.83
C GLU A 115 -6.29 5.31 13.22
N PRO A 116 -7.60 5.47 12.98
CA PRO A 116 -8.30 6.75 13.10
C PRO A 116 -8.45 7.25 14.55
N GLU A 117 -7.85 6.59 15.53
CA GLU A 117 -8.06 6.87 16.95
C GLU A 117 -7.51 8.25 17.39
N LYS A 118 -6.54 8.81 16.67
CA LYS A 118 -6.04 10.17 16.96
C LYS A 118 -6.82 11.30 16.28
N ALA A 119 -7.64 11.00 15.28
CA ALA A 119 -8.53 11.98 14.65
C ALA A 119 -9.83 12.18 15.44
N ALA A 120 -10.18 11.26 16.34
CA ALA A 120 -11.39 11.31 17.14
C ALA A 120 -11.34 12.30 18.32
N MET A 121 -10.15 12.79 18.72
CA MET A 121 -10.01 13.61 19.94
C MET A 121 -9.99 15.13 19.71
N THR A 122 -10.10 15.62 18.48
CA THR A 122 -10.18 17.07 18.20
C THR A 122 -11.16 17.39 17.08
N ARG A 123 -12.48 17.22 17.33
CA ARG A 123 -13.54 17.90 16.56
C ARG A 123 -14.85 17.97 17.34
N GLU A 124 -14.78 18.51 18.56
CA GLU A 124 -15.89 19.29 19.07
C GLU A 124 -15.95 20.61 18.28
N SER A 125 -16.85 20.68 17.30
CA SER A 125 -17.61 21.90 17.03
C SER A 125 -18.76 21.51 16.11
N GLY A 126 -19.92 21.30 16.72
CA GLY A 126 -21.16 20.99 16.03
C GLY A 126 -21.51 22.01 14.95
N LYS A 127 -22.36 21.57 14.02
CA LYS A 127 -22.88 22.25 12.81
C LYS A 127 -22.15 21.86 11.51
N GLY A 128 -22.17 20.59 11.16
CA GLY A 128 -21.75 20.13 9.84
C GLY A 128 -22.68 19.04 9.33
N TRP A 129 -23.85 19.43 8.79
CA TRP A 129 -24.71 18.72 7.81
C TRP A 129 -26.19 19.15 7.92
N LEU A 130 -26.69 19.41 9.13
CA LEU A 130 -28.10 19.79 9.37
C LEU A 130 -28.45 21.26 9.05
N SER A 131 -27.49 22.06 8.61
CA SER A 131 -27.71 23.48 8.26
C SER A 131 -28.24 23.69 6.84
N TRP A 132 -28.20 22.67 5.97
CA TRP A 132 -28.58 22.80 4.56
C TRP A 132 -30.03 22.40 4.26
N LEU A 133 -30.74 21.84 5.25
CA LEU A 133 -32.12 21.37 5.10
C LEU A 133 -33.17 22.30 5.75
N ARG A 134 -32.76 23.52 6.14
CA ARG A 134 -33.66 24.55 6.67
C ARG A 134 -33.52 25.84 5.87
#